data_AF-A0A811Y1A7-F1
#
_entry.id   AF-A0A811Y1A7-F1
#
_cell.length_a   1.000
_cell.length_b   1.000
_cell.length_c   1.000
_cell.angle_alpha   90.00
_cell.angle_beta   90.00
_cell.angle_gamma   90.00
#
_symmetry.space_group_name_H-M   'P 1'
#
loop_
_entity.id
_entity.type
_entity.pdbx_description
1 polymer ?
#
loop_
_entity_poly.entity_id
_entity_poly.type
_entity_poly.pdbx_seq_one_letter_code
_entity_poly.pdbx_strand_id
1 'polypeptide(L)'
;MAAGTLYTYPENWRAFRVYVLSAPPHFHFGQTNRTPEFLRKFPACKVPAFEGDDGFCVFESSAIACYVNNEELWCSGCFADSDIVPAASTWLFPTLGIMHRNKQTTENAKEEERQILGPLDTHVKTRTFLVGERVTLDDITVVCTLLWLYKQVLEPSFRQAFPSTNHGFLTCINQPQFRAVLGEKQKPQAERKEETKAAAPAPEEEMDECEQALAAEPKAKDPFAHRPKSTFALDEFKRKYSNEDTLTVAPPYFWEHFDKDGWSLWYAEYRFPEEPTQTFMSYNLITGMFQRVILFGTNNSSSIFVVWVFRGQELAIPLSPDWQVDYESYTWWKLDPASEETQTLV
;
A
#
# COMPACT_ATOMS: atom_id res chain seq x y z
N MET A 1 -23.08 -10.44 26.56
CA MET A 1 -21.70 -10.29 26.06
C MET A 1 -21.35 -11.59 25.38
N ALA A 2 -20.99 -11.55 24.10
CA ALA A 2 -20.50 -12.76 23.42
C ALA A 2 -19.21 -13.22 24.13
N ALA A 3 -19.15 -14.49 24.51
CA ALA A 3 -17.97 -15.12 25.10
C ALA A 3 -17.40 -16.11 24.07
N GLY A 4 -16.08 -16.12 23.94
CA GLY A 4 -15.41 -16.96 22.96
C GLY A 4 -13.93 -16.64 22.80
N THR A 5 -13.36 -17.19 21.73
CA THR A 5 -11.93 -17.08 21.41
C THR A 5 -11.73 -16.20 20.19
N LEU A 6 -10.84 -15.21 20.30
CA LEU A 6 -10.45 -14.32 19.20
C LEU A 6 -9.06 -14.67 18.65
N TYR A 7 -9.00 -15.24 17.46
CA TYR A 7 -7.76 -15.59 16.78
C TYR A 7 -7.17 -14.34 16.08
N THR A 8 -5.98 -13.91 16.50
CA THR A 8 -5.27 -12.77 15.91
C THR A 8 -3.77 -12.81 16.24
N TYR A 9 -2.94 -12.12 15.45
CA TYR A 9 -1.57 -11.81 15.82
C TYR A 9 -1.49 -10.59 16.77
N PRO A 10 -0.40 -10.44 17.55
CA PRO A 10 -0.21 -9.30 18.45
C PRO A 10 -0.22 -7.94 17.74
N GLU A 11 -0.65 -6.87 18.41
CA GLU A 11 -0.70 -5.50 17.88
C GLU A 11 -1.54 -5.33 16.59
N ASN A 12 -2.48 -6.24 16.33
CA ASN A 12 -3.39 -6.13 15.21
C ASN A 12 -4.46 -5.06 15.47
N TRP A 13 -4.34 -3.91 14.79
CA TRP A 13 -5.28 -2.81 14.92
C TRP A 13 -6.74 -3.18 14.58
N ARG A 14 -6.94 -4.18 13.71
CA ARG A 14 -8.28 -4.71 13.40
C ARG A 14 -8.89 -5.48 14.56
N ALA A 15 -8.05 -6.15 15.37
CA ALA A 15 -8.48 -6.86 16.56
C ALA A 15 -8.75 -5.91 17.73
N PHE A 16 -8.10 -4.73 17.78
CA PHE A 16 -8.37 -3.72 18.82
C PHE A 16 -9.79 -3.16 18.78
N ARG A 17 -10.49 -3.26 17.64
CA ARG A 17 -11.92 -2.94 17.53
C ARG A 17 -12.79 -3.87 18.40
N VAL A 18 -12.28 -5.05 18.75
CA VAL A 18 -12.97 -6.07 19.52
C VAL A 18 -12.50 -5.99 20.97
N TYR A 19 -13.34 -5.36 21.78
CA TYR A 19 -12.96 -4.82 23.09
C TYR A 19 -12.71 -5.88 24.19
N VAL A 20 -13.08 -7.16 24.01
CA VAL A 20 -13.39 -8.05 25.15
C VAL A 20 -12.95 -9.52 25.05
N LEU A 21 -11.87 -9.89 24.35
CA LEU A 21 -11.57 -11.33 24.21
C LEU A 21 -10.08 -11.67 24.33
N SER A 22 -9.78 -12.75 25.05
CA SER A 22 -8.41 -13.25 25.16
C SER A 22 -7.99 -13.90 23.86
N ALA A 23 -6.83 -13.53 23.34
CA ALA A 23 -6.22 -14.27 22.24
C ALA A 23 -5.81 -15.68 22.70
N PRO A 24 -5.98 -16.72 21.88
CA PRO A 24 -5.54 -18.05 22.23
C PRO A 24 -4.01 -18.09 22.39
N PRO A 25 -3.48 -18.71 23.46
CA PRO A 25 -2.05 -18.67 23.79
C PRO A 25 -1.14 -19.36 22.76
N HIS A 26 -1.70 -20.09 21.79
CA HIS A 26 -0.98 -20.87 20.79
C HIS A 26 -1.28 -20.45 19.34
N PHE A 27 -1.73 -19.21 19.10
CA PHE A 27 -1.95 -18.73 17.75
C PHE A 27 -0.65 -18.25 17.09
N HIS A 28 -0.27 -18.92 16.00
CA HIS A 28 0.86 -18.52 15.14
C HIS A 28 0.33 -18.15 13.75
N PHE A 29 0.41 -16.86 13.42
CA PHE A 29 0.02 -16.37 12.11
C PHE A 29 0.90 -16.97 11.01
N GLY A 30 0.28 -17.37 9.89
CA GLY A 30 0.91 -18.11 8.81
C GLY A 30 0.97 -19.63 9.01
N GLN A 31 0.69 -20.14 10.22
CA GLN A 31 0.65 -21.56 10.53
C GLN A 31 -0.76 -21.98 10.96
N THR A 32 -1.23 -21.48 12.11
CA THR A 32 -2.52 -21.85 12.70
C THR A 32 -3.69 -21.48 11.79
N ASN A 33 -3.65 -20.31 11.15
CA ASN A 33 -4.73 -19.89 10.23
C ASN A 33 -4.74 -20.63 8.90
N ARG A 34 -3.72 -21.46 8.61
CA ARG A 34 -3.64 -22.28 7.39
C ARG A 34 -3.98 -23.75 7.64
N THR A 35 -4.24 -24.17 8.87
CA THR A 35 -4.55 -25.58 9.14
C THR A 35 -5.97 -25.93 8.66
N PRO A 36 -6.24 -27.19 8.26
CA PRO A 36 -7.56 -27.61 7.84
C PRO A 36 -8.66 -27.35 8.89
N GLU A 37 -8.32 -27.49 10.17
CA GLU A 37 -9.25 -27.26 11.28
C GLU A 37 -9.69 -25.80 11.37
N PHE A 38 -8.75 -24.88 11.15
CA PHE A 38 -9.03 -23.45 11.13
C PHE A 38 -9.81 -23.06 9.87
N LEU A 39 -9.38 -23.53 8.70
CA LEU A 39 -10.04 -23.23 7.42
C LEU A 39 -11.48 -23.75 7.35
N ARG A 40 -11.77 -24.86 8.06
CA ARG A 40 -13.15 -25.37 8.18
C ARG A 40 -14.07 -24.39 8.90
N LYS A 41 -13.55 -23.63 9.86
CA LYS A 41 -14.30 -22.61 10.62
C LYS A 41 -14.24 -21.24 9.94
N PHE A 42 -13.09 -20.90 9.35
CA PHE A 42 -12.78 -19.59 8.77
C PHE A 42 -12.18 -19.75 7.37
N PRO A 43 -13.01 -19.91 6.32
CA PRO A 43 -12.56 -20.18 4.96
C PRO A 43 -11.67 -19.08 4.36
N ALA A 44 -11.82 -17.84 4.84
CA ALA A 44 -11.07 -16.69 4.35
C ALA A 44 -9.57 -16.73 4.69
N CYS A 45 -9.13 -17.62 5.59
CA CYS A 45 -7.72 -17.71 6.05
C CYS A 45 -7.19 -16.38 6.67
N LYS A 46 -8.08 -15.45 7.01
CA LYS A 46 -7.78 -14.11 7.53
C LYS A 46 -8.03 -14.05 9.04
N VAL A 47 -7.41 -13.05 9.67
CA VAL A 47 -7.64 -12.67 11.06
C VAL A 47 -7.85 -11.15 11.17
N PRO A 48 -8.65 -10.65 12.14
CA PRO A 48 -9.24 -11.39 13.26
C PRO A 48 -10.36 -12.36 12.85
N ALA A 49 -10.45 -13.47 13.57
CA ALA A 49 -11.50 -14.48 13.45
C ALA A 49 -12.00 -14.84 14.85
N PHE A 50 -13.31 -14.98 15.03
CA PHE A 50 -13.94 -15.21 16.32
C PHE A 50 -14.75 -16.51 16.33
N GLU A 51 -14.57 -17.30 17.38
CA GLU A 51 -15.37 -18.49 17.66
C GLU A 51 -16.02 -18.32 19.04
N GLY A 52 -17.35 -18.28 19.08
CA GLY A 52 -18.13 -18.27 20.31
C GLY A 52 -18.05 -19.61 21.04
N ASP A 53 -18.26 -19.59 22.36
CA ASP A 53 -18.30 -20.81 23.17
C ASP A 53 -19.45 -21.76 22.76
N ASP A 54 -20.45 -21.24 22.05
CA ASP A 54 -21.56 -21.97 21.43
C ASP A 54 -21.20 -22.59 20.06
N GLY A 55 -19.97 -22.38 19.59
CA GLY A 55 -19.47 -22.82 18.29
C GLY A 55 -19.80 -21.88 17.13
N PHE A 56 -20.44 -20.73 17.39
CA PHE A 56 -20.72 -19.73 16.35
C PHE A 56 -19.44 -19.08 15.86
N CYS A 57 -19.20 -19.10 14.54
CA CYS A 57 -17.97 -18.58 13.94
C CYS A 57 -18.25 -17.30 13.14
N VAL A 58 -17.47 -16.25 13.38
CA VAL A 58 -17.53 -14.96 12.67
C VAL A 58 -16.13 -14.57 12.21
N PHE A 59 -16.03 -14.07 10.98
CA PHE A 59 -14.82 -13.49 10.40
C PHE A 59 -15.16 -12.08 9.88
N GLU A 60 -14.15 -11.31 9.49
CA GLU A 60 -14.19 -9.86 9.26
C GLU A 60 -14.28 -9.03 10.56
N SER A 61 -13.32 -8.13 10.76
CA SER A 61 -13.19 -7.38 12.01
C SER A 61 -14.42 -6.56 12.36
N SER A 62 -15.07 -5.95 11.37
CA SER A 62 -16.24 -5.11 11.56
C SER A 62 -17.46 -5.96 11.97
N ALA A 63 -17.64 -7.15 11.37
CA ALA A 63 -18.70 -8.08 11.74
C ALA A 63 -18.50 -8.63 13.16
N ILE A 64 -17.27 -9.00 13.51
CA ILE A 64 -16.93 -9.46 14.87
C ILE A 64 -17.21 -8.33 15.88
N ALA A 65 -16.81 -7.10 15.56
CA ALA A 65 -17.01 -5.95 16.44
C ALA A 65 -18.50 -5.66 16.65
N CYS A 66 -19.34 -5.70 15.61
CA CYS A 66 -20.80 -5.57 15.76
C CYS A 66 -21.39 -6.68 16.62
N TYR A 67 -20.98 -7.94 16.38
CA TYR A 67 -21.49 -9.10 17.09
C TYR A 67 -21.14 -9.06 18.58
N VAL A 68 -19.88 -8.74 18.93
CA VAL A 68 -19.41 -8.74 20.32
C VAL A 68 -20.00 -7.56 21.12
N ASN A 69 -20.09 -6.38 20.50
CA ASN A 69 -20.61 -5.18 21.16
C ASN A 69 -22.15 -5.10 21.14
N ASN A 70 -22.82 -5.93 20.33
CA ASN A 70 -24.25 -5.88 20.10
C ASN A 70 -24.71 -4.46 19.69
N GLU A 71 -23.91 -3.82 18.84
CA GLU A 71 -24.10 -2.46 18.35
C GLU A 71 -23.91 -2.47 16.82
N GLU A 72 -24.73 -1.68 16.11
CA GLU A 72 -24.61 -1.55 14.66
C GLU A 72 -23.51 -0.57 14.29
N LEU A 73 -22.70 -0.93 13.30
CA LEU A 73 -21.78 -0.02 12.64
C LEU A 73 -22.58 0.88 11.69
N TRP A 74 -22.37 2.18 11.75
CA TRP A 74 -22.97 3.11 10.80
C TRP A 74 -22.00 3.41 9.65
N CYS A 75 -22.36 4.39 8.80
CA CYS A 75 -21.57 4.75 7.63
C CYS A 75 -20.11 5.14 7.97
N SER A 76 -19.83 5.63 9.17
CA SER A 76 -18.48 6.06 9.56
C SER A 76 -17.52 4.87 9.72
N GLY A 77 -18.01 3.70 10.12
CA GLY A 77 -17.22 2.49 10.13
C GLY A 77 -16.88 1.97 8.73
N CYS A 78 -17.83 2.06 7.78
CA CYS A 78 -17.57 1.76 6.37
C CYS A 78 -16.55 2.73 5.76
N PHE A 79 -16.69 4.03 6.03
CA PHE A 79 -15.75 5.09 5.61
C PHE A 79 -14.32 4.81 6.08
N ALA A 80 -14.15 4.32 7.31
CA ALA A 80 -12.83 3.98 7.82
C ALA A 80 -12.16 2.86 7.01
N ASP A 81 -12.92 1.85 6.60
CA ASP A 81 -12.41 0.71 5.84
C ASP A 81 -12.19 1.05 4.35
N SER A 82 -13.01 1.91 3.74
CA SER A 82 -12.92 2.29 2.33
C SER A 82 -11.94 3.41 2.03
N ASP A 83 -11.88 4.44 2.89
CA ASP A 83 -11.17 5.68 2.58
C ASP A 83 -9.87 5.78 3.38
N ILE A 84 -9.93 5.56 4.70
CA ILE A 84 -8.75 5.71 5.58
C ILE A 84 -7.74 4.58 5.34
N VAL A 85 -8.18 3.32 5.37
CA VAL A 85 -7.25 2.17 5.36
C VAL A 85 -6.34 2.12 4.12
N PRO A 86 -6.81 2.35 2.88
CA PRO A 86 -5.93 2.32 1.70
C PRO A 86 -4.84 3.40 1.72
N ALA A 87 -5.21 4.65 2.00
CA ALA A 87 -4.27 5.77 2.07
C ALA A 87 -3.28 5.57 3.24
N ALA A 88 -3.79 5.19 4.42
CA ALA A 88 -2.97 4.89 5.59
C ALA A 88 -1.96 3.78 5.33
N SER A 89 -2.38 2.68 4.69
CA SER A 89 -1.51 1.53 4.40
C SER A 89 -0.38 1.92 3.45
N THR A 90 -0.70 2.70 2.41
CA THR A 90 0.25 3.19 1.42
C THR A 90 1.33 4.08 2.03
N TRP A 91 0.96 4.88 3.04
CA TRP A 91 1.90 5.74 3.75
C TRP A 91 2.69 4.97 4.83
N LEU A 92 2.05 4.07 5.58
CA LEU A 92 2.65 3.39 6.74
C LEU A 92 3.51 2.18 6.39
N PHE A 93 3.14 1.37 5.40
CA PHE A 93 3.87 0.13 5.11
C PHE A 93 5.34 0.36 4.74
N PRO A 94 5.70 1.44 4.01
CA PRO A 94 7.09 1.81 3.83
C PRO A 94 7.83 2.17 5.12
N THR A 95 7.19 2.86 6.06
CA THR A 95 7.84 3.26 7.33
C THR A 95 8.05 2.07 8.27
N LEU A 96 7.27 1.00 8.10
CA LEU A 96 7.38 -0.24 8.85
C LEU A 96 8.30 -1.28 8.17
N GLY A 97 8.89 -0.95 7.01
CA GLY A 97 9.74 -1.88 6.24
C GLY A 97 8.98 -3.04 5.60
N ILE A 98 7.66 -2.95 5.48
CA ILE A 98 6.80 -3.98 4.86
C ILE A 98 6.82 -3.85 3.33
N MET A 99 6.89 -2.60 2.84
CA MET A 99 6.92 -2.28 1.41
C MET A 99 8.06 -1.32 1.10
N HIS A 100 8.48 -1.26 -0.17
CA HIS A 100 9.44 -0.27 -0.62
C HIS A 100 8.83 1.14 -0.65
N ARG A 101 9.63 2.16 -0.32
CA ARG A 101 9.19 3.56 -0.31
C ARG A 101 9.19 4.14 -1.73
N ASN A 102 8.00 4.29 -2.32
CA ASN A 102 7.82 5.08 -3.53
C ASN A 102 7.45 6.53 -3.16
N LYS A 103 8.33 7.49 -3.47
CA LYS A 103 8.13 8.91 -3.11
C LYS A 103 6.82 9.48 -3.66
N GLN A 104 6.47 9.20 -4.92
CA GLN A 104 5.25 9.74 -5.53
C GLN A 104 4.00 9.16 -4.86
N THR A 105 3.97 7.84 -4.67
CA THR A 105 2.83 7.16 -4.04
C THR A 105 2.66 7.60 -2.58
N THR A 106 3.76 7.80 -1.84
CA THR A 106 3.71 8.30 -0.47
C THR A 106 3.21 9.74 -0.40
N GLU A 107 3.63 10.64 -1.29
CA GLU A 107 3.12 12.01 -1.31
C GLU A 107 1.63 12.08 -1.72
N ASN A 108 1.20 11.25 -2.67
CA ASN A 108 -0.22 11.13 -3.01
C ASN A 108 -1.05 10.63 -1.82
N ALA A 109 -0.57 9.58 -1.13
CA ALA A 109 -1.25 9.06 0.06
C ALA A 109 -1.35 10.08 1.20
N LYS A 110 -0.33 10.94 1.37
CA LYS A 110 -0.38 12.07 2.31
C LYS A 110 -1.48 13.06 1.96
N GLU A 111 -1.61 13.40 0.68
CA GLU A 111 -2.63 14.34 0.23
C GLU A 111 -4.04 13.74 0.35
N GLU A 112 -4.21 12.47 -0.02
CA GLU A 112 -5.45 11.72 0.22
C GLU A 112 -5.81 11.73 1.71
N GLU A 113 -4.86 11.46 2.61
CA GLU A 113 -5.12 11.54 4.06
C GLU A 113 -5.50 12.94 4.52
N ARG A 114 -4.95 14.01 3.93
CA ARG A 114 -5.42 15.38 4.22
C ARG A 114 -6.86 15.59 3.79
N GLN A 115 -7.22 15.08 2.62
CA GLN A 115 -8.58 15.18 2.07
C GLN A 115 -9.59 14.33 2.85
N ILE A 116 -9.14 13.28 3.54
CA ILE A 116 -9.95 12.45 4.44
C ILE A 116 -10.10 13.11 5.81
N LEU A 117 -9.01 13.61 6.39
CA LEU A 117 -9.00 14.22 7.73
C LEU A 117 -9.72 15.58 7.77
N GLY A 118 -9.79 16.31 6.66
CA GLY A 118 -10.46 17.62 6.59
C GLY A 118 -11.99 17.57 6.83
N PRO A 119 -12.74 16.75 6.08
CA PRO A 119 -14.16 16.50 6.33
C PRO A 119 -14.41 15.91 7.71
N LEU A 120 -13.55 15.00 8.17
CA LEU A 120 -13.64 14.42 9.51
C LEU A 120 -13.52 15.51 10.58
N ASP A 121 -12.54 16.41 10.47
CA ASP A 121 -12.34 17.54 11.39
C ASP A 121 -13.58 18.45 11.42
N THR A 122 -14.13 18.73 10.24
CA THR A 122 -15.34 19.54 10.10
C THR A 122 -16.54 18.88 10.78
N HIS A 123 -16.69 17.56 10.65
CA HIS A 123 -17.78 16.80 11.25
C HIS A 123 -17.71 16.77 12.78
N VAL A 124 -16.51 16.54 13.34
CA VAL A 124 -16.30 16.48 14.79
C VAL A 124 -16.13 17.84 15.44
N LYS A 125 -16.01 18.93 14.68
CA LYS A 125 -15.87 20.29 15.21
C LYS A 125 -16.99 20.70 16.17
N THR A 126 -18.22 20.23 15.91
CA THR A 126 -19.40 20.54 16.74
C THR A 126 -19.92 19.33 17.51
N ARG A 127 -19.15 18.24 17.60
CA ARG A 127 -19.58 16.96 18.19
C ARG A 127 -18.49 16.38 19.05
N THR A 128 -18.86 15.79 20.19
CA THR A 128 -17.88 15.12 21.06
C THR A 128 -17.42 13.79 20.46
N PHE A 129 -18.33 13.07 19.80
CA PHE A 129 -18.14 11.76 19.17
C PHE A 129 -18.75 11.74 17.76
N LEU A 130 -18.44 10.72 16.96
CA LEU A 130 -18.89 10.63 15.57
C LEU A 130 -20.40 10.49 15.43
N VAL A 131 -21.01 9.68 16.31
CA VAL A 131 -22.44 9.36 16.31
C VAL A 131 -23.02 9.60 17.70
N GLY A 132 -23.79 10.68 17.83
CA GLY A 132 -24.38 11.09 19.12
C GLY A 132 -23.35 11.67 20.10
N GLU A 133 -23.69 11.66 21.40
CA GLU A 133 -22.86 12.25 22.47
C GLU A 133 -22.23 11.19 23.40
N ARG A 134 -21.99 9.99 22.87
CA ARG A 134 -21.29 8.90 23.57
C ARG A 134 -20.35 8.16 22.60
N VAL A 135 -19.34 7.47 23.14
CA VAL A 135 -18.49 6.57 22.35
C VAL A 135 -19.37 5.47 21.74
N THR A 136 -19.23 5.27 20.44
CA THR A 136 -19.87 4.22 19.66
C THR A 136 -18.83 3.36 18.94
N LEU A 137 -19.29 2.27 18.34
CA LEU A 137 -18.45 1.42 17.50
C LEU A 137 -17.80 2.17 16.32
N ASP A 138 -18.43 3.22 15.80
CA ASP A 138 -17.86 4.11 14.78
C ASP A 138 -16.62 4.85 15.29
N ASP A 139 -16.65 5.39 16.52
CA ASP A 139 -15.50 6.05 17.15
C ASP A 139 -14.35 5.06 17.35
N ILE A 140 -14.65 3.87 17.87
CA ILE A 140 -13.66 2.80 18.07
C ILE A 140 -13.01 2.43 16.74
N THR A 141 -13.83 2.28 15.70
CA THR A 141 -13.39 1.88 14.37
C THR A 141 -12.44 2.89 13.74
N VAL A 142 -12.80 4.18 13.76
CA VAL A 142 -11.97 5.28 13.22
C VAL A 142 -10.72 5.51 14.05
N VAL A 143 -10.79 5.42 15.38
CA VAL A 143 -9.61 5.58 16.25
C VAL A 143 -8.62 4.44 16.03
N CYS A 144 -9.10 3.19 15.91
CA CYS A 144 -8.23 2.05 15.65
C CYS A 144 -7.55 2.11 14.27
N THR A 145 -8.20 2.65 13.23
CA THR A 145 -7.56 2.83 11.91
C THR A 145 -6.52 3.95 11.93
N LEU A 146 -6.84 5.08 12.55
CA LEU A 146 -5.91 6.21 12.67
C LEU A 146 -4.75 5.95 13.63
N LEU A 147 -4.83 4.92 14.47
CA LEU A 147 -3.87 4.66 15.52
C LEU A 147 -2.41 4.61 15.04
N TRP A 148 -2.14 3.83 13.99
CA TRP A 148 -0.79 3.68 13.47
C TRP A 148 -0.30 4.95 12.77
N LEU A 149 -1.21 5.71 12.14
CA LEU A 149 -0.90 7.02 11.58
C LEU A 149 -0.42 7.99 12.65
N TYR A 150 -1.14 8.10 13.78
CA TYR A 150 -0.74 8.94 14.92
C TYR A 150 0.55 8.48 15.62
N LYS A 151 0.87 7.18 15.56
CA LYS A 151 2.09 6.62 16.14
C LYS A 151 3.32 6.87 15.27
N GLN A 152 3.20 6.84 13.95
CA GLN A 152 4.36 6.77 13.04
C GLN A 152 4.56 8.03 12.19
N VAL A 153 3.50 8.60 11.62
CA VAL A 153 3.64 9.57 10.50
C VAL A 153 2.89 10.89 10.67
N LEU A 154 1.87 10.96 11.52
CA LEU A 154 1.16 12.22 11.81
C LEU A 154 1.93 13.06 12.83
N GLU A 155 3.04 13.60 12.36
CA GLU A 155 3.86 14.57 13.07
C GLU A 155 3.05 15.83 13.45
N PRO A 156 3.47 16.57 14.49
CA PRO A 156 2.76 17.77 14.93
C PRO A 156 2.46 18.79 13.82
N SER A 157 3.41 19.00 12.90
CA SER A 157 3.29 19.92 11.75
C SER A 157 2.19 19.49 10.77
N PHE A 158 2.06 18.19 10.52
CA PHE A 158 1.05 17.66 9.62
C PHE A 158 -0.35 17.80 10.23
N ARG A 159 -0.49 17.40 11.49
CA ARG A 159 -1.80 17.30 12.15
C ARG A 159 -2.32 18.63 12.71
N GLN A 160 -1.49 19.68 12.78
CA GLN A 160 -1.92 21.00 13.25
C GLN A 160 -3.13 21.55 12.48
N ALA A 161 -3.30 21.17 11.22
CA ALA A 161 -4.44 21.55 10.39
C ALA A 161 -5.78 20.93 10.84
N PHE A 162 -5.76 19.90 11.69
CA PHE A 162 -6.95 19.11 12.09
C PHE A 162 -7.14 19.08 13.63
N PRO A 163 -7.34 20.24 14.28
CA PRO A 163 -7.38 20.34 15.74
C PRO A 163 -8.54 19.57 16.38
N SER A 164 -9.71 19.53 15.72
CA SER A 164 -10.91 18.86 16.21
C SER A 164 -10.73 17.35 16.15
N THR A 165 -10.18 16.83 15.05
CA THR A 165 -9.84 15.41 14.89
C THR A 165 -8.78 14.98 15.90
N ASN A 166 -7.73 15.79 16.10
CA ASN A 166 -6.71 15.52 17.12
C ASN A 166 -7.33 15.43 18.52
N HIS A 167 -8.21 16.37 18.86
CA HIS A 167 -8.89 16.38 20.14
C HIS A 167 -9.78 15.15 20.32
N GLY A 168 -10.61 14.81 19.32
CA GLY A 168 -11.47 13.63 19.35
C GLY A 168 -10.67 12.33 19.50
N PHE A 169 -9.58 12.18 18.74
CA PHE A 169 -8.68 11.04 18.84
C PHE A 169 -8.08 10.92 20.25
N LEU A 170 -7.53 12.01 20.79
CA LEU A 170 -6.96 12.03 22.14
C LEU A 170 -8.03 11.74 23.22
N THR A 171 -9.24 12.28 23.07
CA THR A 171 -10.34 12.00 24.00
C THR A 171 -10.68 10.51 24.01
N CYS A 172 -10.73 9.85 22.85
CA CYS A 172 -11.06 8.43 22.75
C CYS A 172 -9.95 7.55 23.34
N ILE A 173 -8.68 7.71 22.92
CA ILE A 173 -7.59 6.85 23.39
C ILE A 173 -7.33 6.98 24.90
N ASN A 174 -7.73 8.11 25.51
CA ASN A 174 -7.56 8.35 26.93
C ASN A 174 -8.71 7.80 27.79
N GLN A 175 -9.79 7.30 27.19
CA GLN A 175 -10.82 6.61 27.93
C GLN A 175 -10.23 5.35 28.61
N PRO A 176 -10.67 5.02 29.85
CA PRO A 176 -10.21 3.82 30.55
C PRO A 176 -10.33 2.58 29.68
N GLN A 177 -11.37 2.55 28.85
CA GLN A 177 -11.66 1.45 27.98
C GLN A 177 -10.55 1.24 26.96
N PHE A 178 -10.29 2.26 26.13
CA PHE A 178 -9.24 2.21 25.13
C PHE A 178 -7.88 1.88 25.76
N ARG A 179 -7.54 2.48 26.90
CA ARG A 179 -6.28 2.20 27.61
C ARG A 179 -6.11 0.74 28.03
N ALA A 180 -7.19 0.05 28.36
CA ALA A 180 -7.13 -1.36 28.72
C ALA A 180 -6.69 -2.25 27.55
N VAL A 181 -7.05 -1.88 26.32
CA VAL A 181 -6.71 -2.62 25.09
C VAL A 181 -5.40 -2.13 24.47
N LEU A 182 -5.20 -0.81 24.46
CA LEU A 182 -4.12 -0.12 23.77
C LEU A 182 -2.85 0.09 24.63
N GLY A 183 -2.95 -0.10 25.95
CA GLY A 183 -1.91 0.13 26.95
C GLY A 183 -1.83 1.60 27.45
N GLU A 184 -1.22 1.79 28.64
CA GLU A 184 -1.18 3.10 29.35
C GLU A 184 -0.36 4.20 28.66
N LYS A 185 0.47 3.89 27.67
CA LYS A 185 1.42 4.83 27.04
C LYS A 185 1.22 4.94 25.53
N GLN A 186 0.05 5.38 25.10
CA GLN A 186 -0.13 5.86 23.74
C GLN A 186 -0.11 7.38 23.70
N LYS A 187 1.09 7.96 23.85
CA LYS A 187 1.30 9.34 23.40
C LYS A 187 1.56 9.29 21.90
N PRO A 188 0.87 10.10 21.07
CA PRO A 188 1.35 10.38 19.72
C PRO A 188 2.80 10.83 19.87
N GLN A 189 3.73 10.22 19.13
CA GLN A 189 5.16 10.38 19.37
C GLN A 189 5.51 11.87 19.47
N ALA A 190 5.79 12.32 20.70
CA ALA A 190 6.31 13.65 20.94
C ALA A 190 7.81 13.57 20.62
N GLU A 191 8.21 14.32 19.60
CA GLU A 191 9.59 14.63 19.24
C GLU A 191 10.54 13.43 19.32
N ARG A 192 10.72 12.74 18.19
CA ARG A 192 12.07 12.25 17.91
C ARG A 192 12.92 13.52 17.75
N LYS A 193 13.51 13.99 18.85
CA LYS A 193 14.53 15.04 18.82
C LYS A 193 15.56 14.59 17.80
N GLU A 194 15.63 15.31 16.68
CA GLU A 194 16.86 15.46 15.96
C GLU A 194 17.90 15.89 17.01
N GLU A 195 18.80 14.98 17.37
CA GLU A 195 20.05 15.39 17.95
C GLU A 195 20.74 16.25 16.90
N THR A 196 20.66 17.56 17.14
CA THR A 196 21.36 18.60 16.42
C THR A 196 22.86 18.32 16.58
N LYS A 197 23.46 17.65 15.60
CA LYS A 197 24.88 17.87 15.32
C LYS A 197 24.99 19.11 14.44
N ALA A 198 25.79 20.04 14.95
CA ALA A 198 25.93 21.42 14.51
C ALA A 198 26.21 21.57 13.01
N ALA A 199 25.72 22.68 12.47
CA ALA A 199 26.00 23.13 11.11
C ALA A 199 27.49 23.39 10.87
N ALA A 200 28.07 22.72 9.86
CA ALA A 200 28.98 23.24 8.83
C ALA A 200 29.62 22.08 8.03
N PRO A 201 30.12 22.33 6.80
CA PRO A 201 29.42 22.73 5.58
C PRO A 201 29.03 21.49 4.73
N ALA A 202 28.26 21.69 3.65
CA ALA A 202 27.86 20.62 2.73
C ALA A 202 29.05 19.78 2.21
N PRO A 203 28.96 18.44 2.28
CA PRO A 203 29.72 17.54 1.41
C PRO A 203 28.82 16.81 0.40
N GLU A 204 29.47 16.38 -0.68
CA GLU A 204 28.96 15.70 -1.87
C GLU A 204 28.12 14.45 -1.59
N GLU A 205 27.33 14.06 -2.59
CA GLU A 205 26.48 12.88 -2.67
C GLU A 205 27.14 11.61 -2.06
N GLU A 206 26.77 11.25 -0.83
CA GLU A 206 26.96 9.90 -0.31
C GLU A 206 25.77 9.03 -0.71
N MET A 207 26.07 7.93 -1.41
CA MET A 207 25.14 6.87 -1.79
C MET A 207 24.38 6.30 -0.58
N ASP A 208 23.06 6.14 -0.74
CA ASP A 208 22.10 5.67 0.27
C ASP A 208 22.43 4.22 0.72
N GLU A 209 22.14 3.88 1.99
CA GLU A 209 22.27 2.53 2.57
C GLU A 209 21.52 1.47 1.75
N CYS A 210 20.50 1.86 0.98
CA CYS A 210 19.83 1.00 0.01
C CYS A 210 20.72 0.65 -1.21
N GLU A 211 21.54 1.59 -1.69
CA GLU A 211 22.53 1.33 -2.74
C GLU A 211 23.72 0.52 -2.20
N GLN A 212 24.09 0.69 -0.93
CA GLN A 212 25.06 -0.19 -0.27
C GLN A 212 24.52 -1.60 -0.03
N ALA A 213 23.22 -1.75 0.30
CA ALA A 213 22.56 -3.06 0.44
C ALA A 213 22.34 -3.75 -0.92
N LEU A 214 21.93 -3.02 -1.97
CA LEU A 214 21.85 -3.50 -3.36
C LEU A 214 23.24 -3.80 -3.97
N ALA A 215 24.29 -3.14 -3.49
CA ALA A 215 25.68 -3.47 -3.82
C ALA A 215 26.24 -4.64 -2.99
N ALA A 216 25.67 -4.92 -1.81
CA ALA A 216 26.07 -5.99 -0.89
C ALA A 216 25.26 -7.29 -1.04
N GLU A 217 24.09 -7.27 -1.68
CA GLU A 217 23.49 -8.48 -2.22
C GLU A 217 24.46 -9.07 -3.25
N PRO A 218 24.75 -10.39 -3.19
CA PRO A 218 25.62 -11.01 -4.18
C PRO A 218 24.93 -10.87 -5.54
N LYS A 219 25.35 -9.87 -6.32
CA LYS A 219 24.87 -9.62 -7.68
C LYS A 219 24.93 -10.95 -8.41
N ALA A 220 23.76 -11.54 -8.68
CA ALA A 220 23.62 -12.38 -9.84
C ALA A 220 24.23 -11.57 -10.99
N LYS A 221 25.26 -12.12 -11.64
CA LYS A 221 26.08 -11.40 -12.64
C LYS A 221 25.15 -10.58 -13.53
N ASP A 222 25.31 -9.26 -13.53
CA ASP A 222 24.53 -8.37 -14.38
C ASP A 222 24.55 -8.94 -15.82
N PRO A 223 23.41 -9.42 -16.32
CA PRO A 223 23.34 -10.07 -17.63
C PRO A 223 23.78 -9.14 -18.76
N PHE A 224 23.87 -7.83 -18.53
CA PHE A 224 24.19 -6.81 -19.52
C PHE A 224 25.59 -6.19 -19.35
N ALA A 225 26.37 -6.57 -18.33
CA ALA A 225 27.68 -5.99 -18.03
C ALA A 225 28.73 -6.12 -19.16
N HIS A 226 28.51 -7.02 -20.11
CA HIS A 226 29.38 -7.24 -21.27
C HIS A 226 29.06 -6.30 -22.45
N ARG A 227 27.99 -5.49 -22.37
CA ARG A 227 27.54 -4.63 -23.47
C ARG A 227 28.11 -3.21 -23.35
N PRO A 228 28.40 -2.54 -24.49
CA PRO A 228 28.92 -1.17 -24.48
C PRO A 228 27.93 -0.21 -23.80
N LYS A 229 28.44 0.87 -23.19
CA LYS A 229 27.61 1.88 -22.50
C LYS A 229 26.77 2.65 -23.54
N SER A 230 25.47 2.74 -23.32
CA SER A 230 24.55 3.46 -24.22
C SER A 230 24.60 4.96 -23.99
N THR A 231 24.32 5.74 -25.03
CA THR A 231 24.16 7.19 -24.96
C THR A 231 22.83 7.62 -24.33
N PHE A 232 21.82 6.76 -24.34
CA PHE A 232 20.54 6.98 -23.66
C PHE A 232 20.68 6.78 -22.15
N ALA A 233 20.50 7.86 -21.38
CA ALA A 233 20.50 7.86 -19.92
C ALA A 233 19.06 7.71 -19.38
N LEU A 234 18.69 6.46 -19.04
CA LEU A 234 17.36 6.15 -18.49
C LEU A 234 17.01 6.95 -17.24
N ASP A 235 17.98 7.28 -16.40
CA ASP A 235 17.72 8.01 -15.15
C ASP A 235 17.38 9.48 -15.41
N GLU A 236 17.95 10.07 -16.47
CA GLU A 236 17.59 11.42 -16.92
C GLU A 236 16.19 11.43 -17.53
N PHE A 237 15.87 10.41 -18.34
CA PHE A 237 14.52 10.22 -18.87
C PHE A 237 13.48 10.04 -17.76
N LYS A 238 13.75 9.18 -16.77
CA LYS A 238 12.85 8.97 -15.61
C LYS A 238 12.66 10.27 -14.82
N ARG A 239 13.72 11.07 -14.65
CA ARG A 239 13.66 12.35 -13.96
C ARG A 239 12.79 13.35 -14.71
N LYS A 240 12.88 13.42 -16.04
CA LYS A 240 11.99 14.26 -16.85
C LYS A 240 10.55 13.75 -16.84
N TYR A 241 10.34 12.46 -17.05
CA TYR A 241 9.01 11.83 -17.00
C TYR A 241 8.29 12.08 -15.66
N SER A 242 9.01 12.05 -14.54
CA SER A 242 8.42 12.21 -13.20
C SER A 242 8.20 13.65 -12.76
N ASN A 243 8.94 14.62 -13.32
CA ASN A 243 8.93 16.01 -12.86
C ASN A 243 8.26 16.98 -13.83
N GLU A 244 8.08 16.58 -15.10
CA GLU A 244 7.55 17.42 -16.17
C GLU A 244 6.26 16.82 -16.76
N ASP A 245 5.63 17.54 -17.69
CA ASP A 245 4.38 17.11 -18.31
C ASP A 245 4.57 15.83 -19.14
N THR A 246 3.84 14.79 -18.75
CA THR A 246 4.07 13.42 -19.19
C THR A 246 3.59 13.15 -20.61
N LEU A 247 2.66 13.94 -21.14
CA LEU A 247 2.09 13.75 -22.47
C LEU A 247 2.75 14.63 -23.52
N THR A 248 3.21 15.82 -23.14
CA THR A 248 3.74 16.80 -24.10
C THR A 248 5.27 16.90 -24.08
N VAL A 249 5.93 16.53 -22.99
CA VAL A 249 7.39 16.69 -22.84
C VAL A 249 8.13 15.36 -22.81
N ALA A 250 7.58 14.34 -22.15
CA ALA A 250 8.25 13.05 -22.03
C ALA A 250 8.37 12.27 -23.35
N PRO A 251 7.34 12.17 -24.22
CA PRO A 251 7.46 11.44 -25.48
C PRO A 251 8.45 12.08 -26.47
N PRO A 252 8.45 13.41 -26.71
CA PRO A 252 9.46 14.04 -27.56
C PRO A 252 10.89 13.85 -27.05
N TYR A 253 11.10 13.98 -25.73
CA TYR A 253 12.42 13.80 -25.14
C TYR A 253 12.89 12.34 -25.21
N PHE A 254 11.98 11.38 -25.03
CA PHE A 254 12.26 9.95 -25.24
C PHE A 254 12.79 9.73 -26.65
N TRP A 255 12.05 10.15 -27.67
CA TRP A 255 12.40 9.91 -29.07
C TRP A 255 13.67 10.65 -29.52
N GLU A 256 13.96 11.82 -28.95
CA GLU A 256 15.19 12.58 -29.23
C GLU A 256 16.45 11.89 -28.68
N HIS A 257 16.35 11.23 -27.52
CA HIS A 257 17.50 10.65 -26.82
C HIS A 257 17.58 9.12 -26.94
N PHE A 258 16.56 8.47 -27.51
CA PHE A 258 16.48 7.01 -27.60
C PHE A 258 17.58 6.43 -28.49
N ASP A 259 18.47 5.65 -27.87
CA ASP A 259 19.54 4.91 -28.55
C ASP A 259 18.98 3.60 -29.13
N LYS A 260 18.66 3.62 -30.43
CA LYS A 260 18.08 2.50 -31.18
C LYS A 260 19.01 1.28 -31.28
N ASP A 261 20.32 1.50 -31.25
CA ASP A 261 21.31 0.41 -31.34
C ASP A 261 21.47 -0.26 -29.98
N GLY A 262 21.35 0.54 -28.92
CA GLY A 262 21.47 0.10 -27.55
C GLY A 262 20.20 -0.50 -26.93
N TRP A 263 19.02 -0.02 -27.29
CA TRP A 263 17.76 -0.36 -26.63
C TRP A 263 16.75 -0.91 -27.62
N SER A 264 15.88 -1.79 -27.14
CA SER A 264 14.78 -2.32 -27.91
C SER A 264 13.44 -2.06 -27.23
N LEU A 265 12.43 -1.84 -28.07
CA LEU A 265 11.04 -1.67 -27.67
C LEU A 265 10.32 -2.99 -27.86
N TRP A 266 9.49 -3.37 -26.90
CA TRP A 266 8.72 -4.62 -26.94
C TRP A 266 7.27 -4.35 -26.54
N TYR A 267 6.35 -4.85 -27.35
CA TYR A 267 4.93 -4.88 -27.05
C TYR A 267 4.57 -6.22 -26.42
N ALA A 268 3.84 -6.18 -25.32
CA ALA A 268 3.35 -7.35 -24.61
C ALA A 268 1.82 -7.30 -24.52
N GLU A 269 1.14 -8.36 -24.95
CA GLU A 269 -0.32 -8.49 -24.84
C GLU A 269 -0.67 -9.72 -24.00
N TYR A 270 -1.60 -9.55 -23.06
CA TYR A 270 -2.04 -10.65 -22.20
C TYR A 270 -2.87 -11.67 -22.99
N ARG A 271 -2.53 -12.96 -22.86
CA ARG A 271 -3.11 -14.05 -23.67
C ARG A 271 -4.52 -14.48 -23.27
N PHE A 272 -4.97 -14.10 -22.07
CA PHE A 272 -6.23 -14.58 -21.50
C PHE A 272 -7.20 -13.43 -21.17
N PRO A 273 -7.66 -12.65 -22.17
CA PRO A 273 -8.51 -11.48 -21.93
C PRO A 273 -9.91 -11.83 -21.37
N GLU A 274 -10.34 -13.09 -21.44
CA GLU A 274 -11.62 -13.56 -20.89
C GLU A 274 -11.56 -13.92 -19.39
N GLU A 275 -10.37 -14.10 -18.82
CA GLU A 275 -10.21 -14.43 -17.39
C GLU A 275 -10.53 -13.25 -16.44
N PRO A 276 -10.09 -12.01 -16.71
CA PRO A 276 -10.49 -10.87 -15.90
C PRO A 276 -11.88 -10.35 -16.30
N THR A 277 -12.93 -10.88 -15.66
CA THR A 277 -14.32 -10.40 -15.86
C THR A 277 -14.55 -8.99 -15.31
N GLN A 278 -13.79 -8.60 -14.28
CA GLN A 278 -13.88 -7.28 -13.65
C GLN A 278 -12.57 -6.50 -13.75
N THR A 279 -12.68 -5.19 -13.97
CA THR A 279 -11.55 -4.27 -14.16
C THR A 279 -10.54 -4.28 -12.99
N PHE A 280 -10.97 -4.54 -11.76
CA PHE A 280 -10.06 -4.65 -10.61
C PHE A 280 -9.19 -5.94 -10.65
N MET A 281 -9.66 -7.01 -11.29
CA MET A 281 -8.88 -8.25 -11.46
C MET A 281 -7.74 -8.00 -12.45
N SER A 282 -8.00 -7.26 -13.53
CA SER A 282 -6.96 -6.76 -14.44
C SER A 282 -5.96 -5.87 -13.71
N TYR A 283 -6.43 -5.00 -12.81
CA TYR A 283 -5.56 -4.12 -12.01
C TYR A 283 -4.63 -4.91 -11.08
N ASN A 284 -5.11 -6.01 -10.48
CA ASN A 284 -4.29 -6.89 -9.63
C ASN A 284 -3.22 -7.65 -10.44
N LEU A 285 -3.57 -8.13 -11.65
CA LEU A 285 -2.60 -8.77 -12.56
C LEU A 285 -1.51 -7.79 -13.02
N ILE A 286 -1.91 -6.55 -13.33
CA ILE A 286 -0.98 -5.46 -13.65
C ILE A 286 -0.05 -5.15 -12.49
N THR A 287 -0.58 -5.09 -11.26
CA THR A 287 0.21 -4.77 -10.05
C THR A 287 1.19 -5.90 -9.68
N GLY A 288 0.85 -7.15 -9.99
CA GLY A 288 1.72 -8.31 -9.78
C GLY A 288 2.94 -8.35 -10.70
N MET A 289 2.79 -7.93 -11.97
CA MET A 289 3.87 -7.92 -12.95
C MET A 289 4.59 -6.56 -13.06
N PHE A 290 4.00 -5.45 -12.60
CA PHE A 290 4.48 -4.11 -12.95
C PHE A 290 4.26 -2.98 -11.96
N GLN A 291 5.15 -1.98 -12.08
CA GLN A 291 5.15 -0.72 -11.35
C GLN A 291 4.64 0.51 -12.15
N ARG A 292 4.04 0.35 -13.36
CA ARG A 292 3.23 1.36 -14.11
C ARG A 292 2.78 0.79 -15.47
N VAL A 293 1.47 0.63 -15.70
CA VAL A 293 0.85 0.21 -16.99
C VAL A 293 -0.41 1.05 -17.24
N ILE A 294 -0.73 1.29 -18.51
CA ILE A 294 -1.96 1.95 -18.97
C ILE A 294 -2.97 0.87 -19.36
N LEU A 295 -4.15 0.86 -18.72
CA LEU A 295 -5.25 -0.06 -19.00
C LEU A 295 -6.29 0.61 -19.92
N PHE A 296 -6.73 -0.09 -20.96
CA PHE A 296 -7.88 0.32 -21.76
C PHE A 296 -8.96 -0.77 -21.75
N GLY A 297 -10.19 -0.41 -21.37
CA GLY A 297 -11.32 -1.34 -21.43
C GLY A 297 -12.51 -0.95 -20.56
N THR A 298 -13.62 -1.64 -20.80
CA THR A 298 -14.84 -1.62 -19.99
C THR A 298 -15.06 -3.00 -19.37
N ASN A 299 -15.90 -3.12 -18.34
CA ASN A 299 -16.22 -4.41 -17.72
C ASN A 299 -16.65 -5.44 -18.78
N ASN A 300 -16.16 -6.68 -18.67
CA ASN A 300 -16.31 -7.78 -19.64
C ASN A 300 -15.61 -7.62 -21.00
N SER A 301 -14.81 -6.57 -21.21
CA SER A 301 -13.99 -6.39 -22.41
C SER A 301 -12.74 -5.55 -22.09
N SER A 302 -11.81 -6.14 -21.34
CA SER A 302 -10.56 -5.49 -20.92
C SER A 302 -9.36 -6.20 -21.53
N SER A 303 -8.66 -5.53 -22.43
CA SER A 303 -7.41 -6.01 -23.01
C SER A 303 -6.24 -5.35 -22.29
N ILE A 304 -5.26 -6.14 -21.85
CA ILE A 304 -4.05 -5.64 -21.19
C ILE A 304 -2.93 -5.65 -22.21
N PHE A 305 -2.38 -4.47 -22.47
CA PHE A 305 -1.21 -4.30 -23.32
C PHE A 305 -0.17 -3.42 -22.65
N VAL A 306 1.10 -3.70 -22.91
CA VAL A 306 2.22 -2.97 -22.31
C VAL A 306 3.35 -2.78 -23.31
N VAL A 307 3.97 -1.60 -23.29
CA VAL A 307 5.23 -1.36 -23.99
C VAL A 307 6.39 -1.38 -22.99
N TRP A 308 7.41 -2.15 -23.31
CA TRP A 308 8.63 -2.31 -22.54
C TRP A 308 9.83 -1.74 -23.28
N VAL A 309 10.76 -1.18 -22.51
CA VAL A 309 12.06 -0.69 -22.99
C VAL A 309 13.16 -1.53 -22.35
N PHE A 310 13.85 -2.35 -23.14
CA PHE A 310 14.89 -3.26 -22.65
C PHE A 310 16.27 -2.90 -23.20
N ARG A 311 17.29 -3.15 -22.38
CA ARG A 311 18.68 -2.99 -22.78
C ARG A 311 19.08 -4.13 -23.72
N GLY A 312 19.65 -3.78 -24.87
CA GLY A 312 20.01 -4.73 -25.91
C GLY A 312 18.87 -4.97 -26.90
N GLN A 313 19.10 -5.89 -27.83
CA GLN A 313 18.19 -6.17 -28.96
C GLN A 313 17.33 -7.41 -28.76
N GLU A 314 17.50 -8.09 -27.63
CA GLU A 314 16.80 -9.32 -27.25
C GLU A 314 15.90 -9.05 -26.05
N LEU A 315 14.87 -9.88 -25.89
CA LEU A 315 13.95 -9.77 -24.77
C LEU A 315 14.69 -10.07 -23.46
N ALA A 316 14.62 -9.14 -22.50
CA ALA A 316 15.40 -9.24 -21.27
C ALA A 316 14.84 -10.27 -20.28
N ILE A 317 13.54 -10.59 -20.37
CA ILE A 317 12.83 -11.37 -19.36
C ILE A 317 13.37 -12.80 -19.19
N PRO A 318 13.71 -13.55 -20.27
CA PRO A 318 14.32 -14.87 -20.12
C PRO A 318 15.72 -14.88 -19.49
N LEU A 319 16.38 -13.73 -19.33
CA LEU A 319 17.76 -13.65 -18.84
C LEU A 319 17.88 -13.87 -17.32
N SER A 320 16.78 -13.73 -16.57
CA SER A 320 16.74 -14.02 -15.13
C SER A 320 15.51 -14.86 -14.79
N PRO A 321 15.65 -15.98 -14.08
CA PRO A 321 14.52 -16.76 -13.57
C PRO A 321 13.54 -15.92 -12.74
N ASP A 322 14.05 -14.91 -12.01
CA ASP A 322 13.23 -14.04 -11.16
C ASP A 322 12.33 -13.09 -11.96
N TRP A 323 12.64 -12.83 -13.24
CA TRP A 323 11.84 -11.96 -14.11
C TRP A 323 10.79 -12.73 -14.90
N GLN A 324 10.82 -14.07 -14.86
CA GLN A 324 9.90 -14.93 -15.63
C GLN A 324 8.53 -15.11 -14.96
N VAL A 325 8.29 -14.47 -13.81
CA VAL A 325 6.98 -14.48 -13.15
C VAL A 325 5.95 -13.89 -14.11
N ASP A 326 4.93 -14.69 -14.45
CA ASP A 326 3.84 -14.37 -15.37
C ASP A 326 4.21 -14.08 -16.83
N TYR A 327 5.50 -14.17 -17.20
CA TYR A 327 6.01 -13.93 -18.57
C TYR A 327 5.29 -14.76 -19.65
N GLU A 328 4.99 -16.02 -19.34
CA GLU A 328 4.36 -16.98 -20.26
C GLU A 328 2.90 -16.62 -20.57
N SER A 329 2.28 -15.82 -19.70
CA SER A 329 0.90 -15.35 -19.85
C SER A 329 0.78 -14.20 -20.87
N TYR A 330 1.90 -13.70 -21.40
CA TYR A 330 1.94 -12.62 -22.39
C TYR A 330 2.54 -13.07 -23.72
N THR A 331 2.04 -12.51 -24.82
CA THR A 331 2.66 -12.61 -26.14
C THR A 331 3.52 -11.38 -26.37
N TRP A 332 4.73 -11.58 -26.91
CA TRP A 332 5.74 -10.55 -27.00
C TRP A 332 6.11 -10.29 -28.47
N TRP A 333 6.10 -9.03 -28.87
CA TRP A 333 6.53 -8.59 -30.19
C TRP A 333 7.55 -7.48 -30.07
N LYS A 334 8.64 -7.59 -30.81
CA LYS A 334 9.62 -6.51 -30.90
C LYS A 334 9.06 -5.41 -31.79
N LEU A 335 9.05 -4.18 -31.29
CA LEU A 335 8.60 -3.01 -32.02
C LEU A 335 9.76 -2.38 -32.81
N ASP A 336 9.43 -1.75 -33.95
CA ASP A 336 10.39 -0.99 -34.75
C ASP A 336 10.32 0.50 -34.36
N PRO A 337 11.37 1.07 -33.72
CA PRO A 337 11.41 2.47 -33.33
C PRO A 337 11.32 3.48 -34.50
N ALA A 338 11.48 3.03 -35.76
CA ALA A 338 11.35 3.87 -36.95
C ALA A 338 9.93 3.88 -37.55
N SER A 339 9.04 3.00 -37.12
CA SER A 339 7.67 2.92 -37.62
C SER A 339 6.78 4.01 -37.01
N GLU A 340 5.96 4.67 -37.84
CA GLU A 340 4.92 5.63 -37.38
C GLU A 340 3.93 4.97 -36.42
N GLU A 341 3.64 3.67 -36.59
CA GLU A 341 2.75 2.92 -35.70
C GLU A 341 3.36 2.80 -34.29
N THR A 342 4.68 2.61 -34.19
CA THR A 342 5.38 2.53 -32.90
C THR A 342 5.51 3.90 -32.25
N GLN A 343 5.70 4.96 -33.04
CA GLN A 343 5.72 6.34 -32.53
C GLN A 343 4.36 6.82 -32.04
N THR A 344 3.28 6.26 -32.57
CA THR A 344 1.92 6.56 -32.10
C THR A 344 1.55 5.75 -30.85
N LEU A 345 2.13 4.54 -30.72
CA LEU A 345 1.86 3.63 -29.61
C LEU A 345 2.61 3.99 -28.31
N VAL A 346 3.77 4.65 -28.43
CA VAL A 346 4.68 5.05 -27.33
C VAL A 346 4.60 6.55 -27.10
#